data_AF-A0AAW8CXJ6-F1
#
_entry.id   AF-A0AAW8CXJ6-F1
#
_cell.length_a   1.000
_cell.length_b   1.000
_cell.length_c   1.000
_cell.angle_alpha   90.00
_cell.angle_beta   90.00
_cell.angle_gamma   90.00
#
_symmetry.space_group_name_H-M   'P 1'
#
loop_
_entity.id
_entity.type
_entity.pdbx_description
1 polymer ?
#
loop_
_entity_poly.entity_id
_entity_poly.type
_entity_poly.pdbx_seq_one_letter_code
_entity_poly.pdbx_strand_id
1 'polypeptide(L)'
;MPITKREILDDEDMRITLSTGKVLILRYQDTMTRVLVVDEETGEQRGNFDFRVREEELGNRETAEVARLVHAFNEQYTRQGIGTEAVKWFLFQHCISPSALELPEHDGHRREDGSHLTGLGPAFIASLERKRAAGLLADDYDGI
;
A
#
# COMPACT_ATOMS: atom_id res chain seq x y z
N MET A 1 -15.01 6.87 -5.93
CA MET A 1 -13.74 7.38 -6.50
C MET A 1 -13.32 8.58 -5.67
N PRO A 2 -12.10 8.61 -5.12
CA PRO A 2 -11.41 9.90 -5.14
C PRO A 2 -9.87 9.76 -5.22
N ILE A 3 -9.36 9.23 -6.33
CA ILE A 3 -8.09 9.65 -6.93
C ILE A 3 -8.46 9.97 -8.38
N THR A 4 -8.03 11.12 -8.87
CA THR A 4 -8.38 11.66 -10.20
C THR A 4 -7.19 11.71 -11.14
N LYS A 5 -5.98 11.84 -10.58
CA LYS A 5 -4.72 11.82 -11.31
C LYS A 5 -3.65 11.11 -10.49
N ARG A 6 -2.76 10.42 -11.19
CA ARG A 6 -1.51 9.83 -10.69
C ARG A 6 -0.38 10.33 -11.56
N GLU A 7 0.78 10.56 -10.96
CA GLU A 7 1.97 11.04 -11.64
C GLU A 7 3.19 10.53 -10.88
N ILE A 8 3.99 9.66 -11.50
CA ILE A 8 5.27 9.22 -10.93
C ILE A 8 6.24 10.39 -11.08
N LEU A 9 6.80 10.85 -9.96
CA LEU A 9 7.75 11.97 -9.95
C LEU A 9 9.18 11.47 -10.12
N ASP A 10 9.50 10.39 -9.42
CA ASP A 10 10.76 9.68 -9.45
C ASP A 10 10.55 8.22 -9.01
N ASP A 11 11.65 7.52 -8.78
CA ASP A 11 11.73 6.13 -8.37
C ASP A 11 11.15 5.86 -6.97
N GLU A 12 11.05 6.85 -6.09
CA GLU A 12 10.48 6.68 -4.74
C GLU A 12 9.09 7.33 -4.60
N ASP A 13 8.84 8.44 -5.30
CA ASP A 13 7.70 9.31 -5.11
C ASP A 13 6.67 9.24 -6.24
N MET A 14 5.42 8.94 -5.86
CA MET A 14 4.25 9.10 -6.71
C MET A 14 3.33 10.19 -6.17
N ARG A 15 3.01 11.18 -7.00
CA ARG A 15 1.98 12.17 -6.74
C ARG A 15 0.60 11.62 -7.07
N ILE A 16 -0.36 11.85 -6.17
CA ILE A 16 -1.78 11.54 -6.36
C ILE A 16 -2.63 12.79 -6.12
N THR A 17 -3.62 13.01 -6.98
CA THR A 17 -4.59 14.11 -6.83
C THR A 17 -5.96 13.54 -6.47
N LEU A 18 -6.49 13.93 -5.32
CA LEU A 18 -7.81 13.52 -4.85
C LEU A 18 -8.90 14.31 -5.60
N SER A 19 -10.14 13.80 -5.60
CA SER A 19 -11.26 14.52 -6.23
C SER A 19 -11.62 15.83 -5.53
N THR A 20 -11.11 16.03 -4.30
CA THR A 20 -11.21 17.29 -3.56
C THR A 20 -10.24 18.35 -4.07
N GLY A 21 -9.34 18.01 -4.99
CA GLY A 21 -8.22 18.85 -5.42
C GLY A 21 -7.00 18.77 -4.52
N LYS A 22 -7.08 18.11 -3.35
CA LYS A 22 -5.92 17.90 -2.48
C LYS A 22 -4.89 17.01 -3.17
N VAL A 23 -3.62 17.36 -3.05
CA VAL A 23 -2.50 16.60 -3.60
C VAL A 23 -1.69 15.98 -2.47
N LEU A 24 -1.37 14.70 -2.63
CA LEU A 24 -0.55 13.93 -1.69
C LEU A 24 0.58 13.24 -2.47
N ILE A 25 1.68 12.97 -1.78
CA ILE A 25 2.78 12.14 -2.27
C ILE A 25 2.73 10.79 -1.55
N LEU A 26 2.78 9.72 -2.32
CA LEU A 26 3.08 8.38 -1.83
C LEU A 26 4.58 8.17 -1.99
N ARG A 27 5.30 8.17 -0.87
CA ARG A 27 6.76 8.00 -0.85
C ARG A 27 7.12 6.59 -0.42
N TYR A 28 7.70 5.83 -1.32
CA TYR A 28 8.32 4.55 -1.00
C TYR A 28 9.63 4.79 -0.25
N GLN A 29 9.89 3.98 0.78
CA GLN A 29 11.14 4.02 1.52
C GLN A 29 11.72 2.60 1.59
N ASP A 30 12.69 2.33 0.72
CA ASP A 30 13.24 0.99 0.50
C ASP A 30 13.80 0.35 1.78
N THR A 31 14.66 1.10 2.48
CA THR A 31 15.30 0.63 3.73
C THR A 31 14.34 0.23 4.84
N MET A 32 13.09 0.71 4.82
CA MET A 32 12.08 0.42 5.82
C MET A 32 10.90 -0.38 5.27
N THR A 33 10.91 -0.72 3.98
CA THR A 33 9.85 -1.51 3.32
C THR A 33 8.46 -0.91 3.59
N ARG A 34 8.33 0.41 3.37
CA ARG A 34 7.09 1.16 3.69
C ARG A 34 6.74 2.20 2.63
N VAL A 35 5.48 2.60 2.64
CA VAL A 35 4.97 3.75 1.86
C VAL A 35 4.39 4.79 2.81
N LEU A 36 4.94 6.00 2.77
CA LEU A 36 4.42 7.16 3.50
C LEU A 36 3.38 7.89 2.65
N VAL A 37 2.39 8.48 3.32
CA VAL A 37 1.47 9.43 2.72
C VAL A 37 1.84 10.81 3.22
N VAL A 38 2.32 11.68 2.34
CA VAL A 38 2.79 13.03 2.67
C VAL A 38 1.88 14.06 2.02
N ASP A 39 1.51 15.08 2.77
CA ASP A 39 0.80 16.25 2.25
C ASP A 39 1.76 17.10 1.41
N GLU A 40 1.49 17.27 0.11
CA GLU A 40 2.44 17.98 -0.78
C GLU A 40 2.62 19.45 -0.37
N GLU A 41 1.56 20.10 0.12
CA GLU A 41 1.57 21.52 0.45
C GLU A 41 2.31 21.80 1.76
N THR A 42 2.07 20.97 2.79
CA THR A 42 2.63 21.20 4.13
C THR A 42 3.88 20.38 4.41
N GLY A 43 4.17 19.35 3.62
CA GLY A 43 5.23 18.36 3.87
C GLY A 43 4.97 17.44 5.05
N GLU A 44 3.78 17.50 5.67
CA GLU A 44 3.46 16.71 6.86
C GLU A 44 3.08 15.27 6.48
N GLN A 45 3.58 14.30 7.23
CA GLN A 45 3.14 12.91 7.11
C GLN A 45 1.71 12.76 7.63
N ARG A 46 0.84 12.18 6.81
CA ARG A 46 -0.59 11.95 7.07
C ARG A 46 -0.95 10.47 7.23
N GLY A 47 -0.02 9.58 6.92
CA GLY A 47 -0.22 8.15 7.02
C GLY A 47 1.02 7.36 6.63
N ASN A 48 0.97 6.05 6.85
CA ASN A 48 2.01 5.11 6.44
C ASN A 48 1.44 3.69 6.29
N PHE A 49 2.09 2.91 5.44
CA PHE A 49 1.81 1.50 5.18
C PHE A 49 3.14 0.76 5.27
N ASP A 50 3.28 -0.12 6.26
CA ASP A 50 4.52 -0.84 6.51
C ASP A 50 4.34 -2.30 6.11
N PHE A 51 5.33 -2.84 5.42
CA PHE A 51 5.32 -4.18 4.86
C PHE A 51 6.51 -4.98 5.39
N ARG A 52 6.39 -6.29 5.33
CA ARG A 52 7.52 -7.22 5.44
C ARG A 52 7.61 -8.00 4.14
N VAL A 53 8.80 -8.07 3.57
CA VAL A 53 9.07 -8.89 2.39
C VAL A 53 9.88 -10.09 2.84
N ARG A 54 9.53 -11.26 2.32
CA ARG A 54 10.28 -12.50 2.50
C ARG A 54 10.40 -13.21 1.16
N GLU A 55 11.51 -13.89 0.94
CA GLU A 55 11.65 -14.79 -0.20
C GLU A 55 10.97 -16.12 0.12
N GLU A 56 10.23 -16.66 -0.85
CA GLU A 56 9.62 -17.99 -0.80
C GLU A 56 10.12 -18.82 -1.98
N GLU A 57 10.55 -20.05 -1.70
CA GLU A 57 10.97 -20.99 -2.74
C GLU A 57 9.74 -21.59 -3.43
N LEU A 58 9.62 -21.38 -4.75
CA LEU A 58 8.51 -21.91 -5.56
C LEU A 58 8.80 -23.31 -6.12
N GLY A 59 9.90 -23.93 -5.68
CA GLY A 59 10.46 -25.14 -6.30
C GLY A 59 11.41 -24.80 -7.45
N ASN A 60 12.15 -25.79 -7.95
CA ASN A 60 13.12 -25.63 -9.06
C ASN A 60 14.19 -24.52 -8.90
N ARG A 61 14.51 -24.12 -7.66
CA ARG A 61 15.43 -22.99 -7.34
C ARG A 61 14.93 -21.62 -7.78
N GLU A 62 13.63 -21.48 -8.06
CA GLU A 62 13.00 -20.18 -8.24
C GLU A 62 12.60 -19.64 -6.87
N THR A 63 13.02 -18.41 -6.57
CA THR A 63 12.55 -17.65 -5.42
C THR A 63 11.58 -16.57 -5.90
N ALA A 64 10.54 -16.33 -5.13
CA ALA A 64 9.63 -15.21 -5.33
C ALA A 64 9.51 -14.40 -4.05
N GLU A 65 9.43 -13.08 -4.19
CA GLU A 65 9.15 -12.21 -3.07
C GLU A 65 7.66 -12.27 -2.71
N VAL A 66 7.40 -12.48 -1.42
CA VAL A 66 6.08 -12.44 -0.80
C VAL A 66 6.05 -11.23 0.12
N ALA A 67 5.10 -10.35 -0.11
CA ALA A 67 4.88 -9.16 0.72
C ALA A 67 3.77 -9.43 1.72
N ARG A 68 3.96 -8.98 2.96
CA ARG A 68 2.93 -8.96 3.98
C ARG A 68 2.70 -7.55 4.48
N LEU A 69 1.46 -7.07 4.41
CA LEU A 69 1.08 -5.82 5.06
C LEU A 69 1.09 -6.02 6.58
N VAL A 70 1.94 -5.28 7.29
CA VAL A 70 2.08 -5.40 8.75
C VAL A 70 1.34 -4.28 9.46
N HIS A 71 1.40 -3.08 8.90
CA HIS A 71 0.77 -1.92 9.50
C HIS A 71 0.20 -0.99 8.43
N ALA A 72 -0.95 -0.39 8.70
CA ALA A 72 -1.55 0.61 7.84
C ALA A 72 -2.26 1.65 8.69
N PHE A 73 -1.87 2.91 8.49
CA PHE A 73 -2.36 4.05 9.24
C PHE A 73 -2.62 5.23 8.29
N ASN A 74 -3.83 5.77 8.35
CA ASN A 74 -4.22 7.00 7.64
C ASN A 74 -5.46 7.57 8.33
N GLU A 75 -5.28 8.57 9.18
CA GLU A 75 -6.38 9.14 9.97
C GLU A 75 -7.32 10.01 9.14
N GLN A 76 -6.78 10.79 8.20
CA GLN A 76 -7.52 11.90 7.60
C GLN A 76 -8.21 11.55 6.29
N TYR A 77 -7.66 10.60 5.53
CA TYR A 77 -8.11 10.34 4.15
C TYR A 77 -8.70 8.95 3.97
N THR A 78 -9.43 8.49 4.98
CA THR A 78 -10.12 7.19 4.93
C THR A 78 -11.11 7.13 3.77
N ARG A 79 -11.22 5.93 3.16
CA ARG A 79 -12.12 5.65 2.01
C ARG A 79 -11.83 6.47 0.75
N GLN A 80 -10.68 7.13 0.67
CA GLN A 80 -10.29 7.92 -0.49
C GLN A 80 -9.47 7.16 -1.53
N GLY A 81 -9.36 5.84 -1.43
CA GLY A 81 -8.55 5.03 -2.36
C GLY A 81 -7.04 5.07 -2.09
N ILE A 82 -6.55 6.02 -1.30
CA ILE A 82 -5.12 6.18 -0.96
C ILE A 82 -4.50 4.90 -0.43
N GLY A 83 -5.15 4.19 0.49
CA GLY A 83 -4.57 2.95 1.02
C GLY A 83 -4.45 1.84 -0.02
N THR A 84 -5.37 1.78 -0.99
CA THR A 84 -5.23 0.86 -2.12
C THR A 84 -4.09 1.29 -3.02
N GLU A 85 -3.97 2.58 -3.27
CA GLU A 85 -2.91 3.13 -4.10
C GLU A 85 -1.52 2.95 -3.48
N ALA A 86 -1.38 3.11 -2.16
CA ALA A 86 -0.14 2.85 -1.44
C ALA A 86 0.28 1.38 -1.52
N VAL A 87 -0.68 0.45 -1.44
CA VAL A 87 -0.40 -0.98 -1.63
C VAL A 87 0.02 -1.27 -3.08
N LYS A 88 -0.67 -0.70 -4.07
CA LYS A 88 -0.29 -0.84 -5.48
C LYS A 88 1.12 -0.30 -5.75
N TRP A 89 1.43 0.89 -5.23
CA TRP A 89 2.74 1.50 -5.36
C TRP A 89 3.83 0.63 -4.77
N PHE A 90 3.61 0.11 -3.56
CA PHE A 90 4.55 -0.82 -2.92
C PHE A 90 4.80 -2.08 -3.76
N LEU A 91 3.73 -2.73 -4.25
CA LEU A 91 3.84 -3.93 -5.06
C LEU A 91 4.59 -3.68 -6.37
N PHE A 92 4.33 -2.55 -7.02
CA PHE A 92 5.02 -2.12 -8.22
C PHE A 92 6.52 -1.93 -7.97
N GLN A 93 6.89 -1.23 -6.88
CA GLN A 93 8.28 -0.97 -6.52
C GLN A 93 9.11 -2.25 -6.30
N HIS A 94 8.49 -3.27 -5.72
CA HIS A 94 9.14 -4.57 -5.50
C HIS A 94 8.95 -5.58 -6.65
N CYS A 95 8.25 -5.22 -7.73
CA CYS A 95 7.83 -6.18 -8.76
C CYS A 95 7.07 -7.40 -8.19
N ILE A 96 6.34 -7.22 -7.09
CA ILE A 96 5.61 -8.30 -6.42
C ILE A 96 4.21 -8.41 -7.01
N SER A 97 3.87 -9.60 -7.49
CA SER A 97 2.52 -9.87 -7.98
C SER A 97 1.48 -9.66 -6.87
N PRO A 98 0.32 -9.05 -7.16
CA PRO A 98 -0.74 -8.88 -6.16
C PRO A 98 -1.23 -10.19 -5.53
N SER A 99 -1.06 -11.34 -6.20
CA SER A 99 -1.39 -12.65 -5.63
C SER A 99 -0.42 -13.08 -4.52
N ALA A 100 0.80 -12.54 -4.50
CA ALA A 100 1.82 -12.76 -3.48
C ALA A 100 1.74 -11.75 -2.32
N LEU A 101 0.70 -10.90 -2.28
CA LEU A 101 0.40 -10.07 -1.12
C LEU A 101 -0.37 -10.86 -0.07
N GLU A 102 0.25 -11.10 1.08
CA GLU A 102 -0.37 -11.59 2.29
C GLU A 102 -1.00 -10.43 3.07
N LEU A 103 -2.29 -10.61 3.41
CA LEU A 103 -3.02 -9.70 4.27
C LEU A 103 -3.15 -10.34 5.65
N PRO A 104 -2.93 -9.57 6.74
CA PRO A 104 -3.00 -10.12 8.08
C PRO A 104 -4.44 -10.52 8.44
N GLU A 105 -4.59 -11.67 9.08
CA GLU A 105 -5.85 -12.05 9.74
C GLU A 105 -6.12 -11.06 10.89
N HIS A 106 -7.31 -10.47 10.90
CA HIS A 106 -7.71 -9.49 11.91
C HIS A 106 -8.57 -10.16 12.99
N ASP A 107 -8.06 -10.17 14.23
CA ASP A 107 -8.74 -10.72 15.40
C ASP A 107 -9.25 -9.65 16.38
N GLY A 108 -9.13 -8.36 16.04
CA GLY A 108 -9.50 -7.25 16.94
C GLY A 108 -8.43 -6.84 17.93
N HIS A 109 -7.32 -7.59 18.07
CA HIS A 109 -6.36 -7.39 19.14
C HIS A 109 -5.14 -6.56 18.70
N ARG A 110 -4.71 -5.65 19.56
CA ARG A 110 -3.46 -4.91 19.39
C ARG A 110 -2.29 -5.85 19.71
N ARG A 111 -1.49 -6.17 18.69
CA ARG A 111 -0.28 -6.99 18.83
C ARG A 111 0.94 -6.11 19.05
N GLU A 112 1.84 -6.55 19.93
CA GLU A 112 3.10 -5.84 20.26
C GLU A 112 4.16 -5.95 19.15
N ASP A 113 4.00 -6.91 18.23
CA ASP A 113 4.92 -7.17 17.12
C ASP A 113 4.75 -6.22 15.91
N GLY A 114 3.90 -5.20 16.06
CA GLY A 114 3.56 -4.22 15.02
C GLY A 114 2.46 -4.68 14.04
N SER A 115 2.00 -5.93 14.11
CA SER A 115 0.99 -6.49 13.20
C SER A 115 -0.46 -6.14 13.60
N HIS A 116 -0.74 -4.86 13.83
CA HIS A 116 -2.06 -4.39 14.23
C HIS A 116 -2.61 -3.34 13.26
N LEU A 117 -3.83 -3.58 12.81
CA LEU A 117 -4.63 -2.63 12.05
C LEU A 117 -5.78 -2.15 12.95
N THR A 118 -5.60 -1.07 13.69
CA THR A 118 -6.64 -0.59 14.62
C THR A 118 -7.75 0.17 13.89
N GLY A 119 -8.94 0.25 14.49
CA GLY A 119 -10.07 1.01 13.96
C GLY A 119 -10.70 0.41 12.70
N LEU A 120 -10.52 1.06 11.54
CA LEU A 120 -11.09 0.64 10.25
C LEU A 120 -10.24 -0.44 9.53
N GLY A 121 -9.19 -0.94 10.19
CA GLY A 121 -8.32 -2.02 9.71
C GLY A 121 -9.03 -3.23 9.07
N PRO A 122 -10.00 -3.88 9.75
CA PRO A 122 -10.69 -5.05 9.18
C PRO A 122 -11.41 -4.73 7.87
N ALA A 123 -12.10 -3.58 7.83
CA ALA A 123 -12.83 -3.15 6.65
C ALA A 123 -11.88 -2.80 5.49
N PHE A 124 -10.70 -2.27 5.80
CA PHE A 124 -9.64 -2.03 4.82
C PHE A 124 -9.09 -3.35 4.25
N ILE A 125 -8.77 -4.33 5.10
CA ILE A 125 -8.32 -5.66 4.65
C ILE A 125 -9.36 -6.35 3.78
N ALA A 126 -10.61 -6.44 4.24
CA ALA A 126 -11.71 -7.01 3.45
C ALA A 126 -11.91 -6.25 2.12
N SER A 127 -11.64 -4.93 2.10
CA SER A 127 -11.65 -4.17 0.86
C SER A 127 -10.49 -4.54 -0.07
N LEU A 128 -9.28 -4.75 0.46
CA LEU A 128 -8.12 -5.17 -0.34
C LEU A 128 -8.32 -6.57 -0.89
N GLU A 129 -8.85 -7.51 -0.12
CA GLU A 129 -9.15 -8.87 -0.57
C GLU A 129 -10.12 -8.88 -1.75
N ARG A 130 -11.23 -8.13 -1.65
CA ARG A 130 -12.19 -8.00 -2.75
C ARG A 130 -11.57 -7.39 -3.99
N LYS A 131 -10.70 -6.38 -3.83
CA LYS A 131 -9.98 -5.75 -4.95
C LYS A 131 -8.98 -6.70 -5.58
N ARG A 132 -8.23 -7.46 -4.78
CA ARG A 132 -7.31 -8.50 -5.24
C ARG A 132 -8.05 -9.55 -6.08
N ALA A 133 -9.17 -10.07 -5.55
CA ALA A 133 -10.01 -11.04 -6.25
C ALA A 133 -10.60 -10.50 -7.56
N ALA A 134 -10.85 -9.20 -7.64
CA ALA A 134 -11.33 -8.52 -8.84
C ALA A 134 -10.20 -8.07 -9.80
N GLY A 135 -8.92 -8.36 -9.51
CA GLY A 135 -7.78 -7.91 -10.31
C GLY A 135 -7.45 -6.42 -10.21
N LEU A 136 -8.08 -5.69 -9.28
CA LEU A 136 -7.95 -4.23 -9.13
C LEU A 136 -6.71 -3.79 -8.35
N LEU A 137 -5.90 -4.74 -7.89
CA LEU A 137 -4.58 -4.48 -7.28
C LEU A 137 -3.43 -4.66 -8.26
N ALA A 138 -3.68 -5.18 -9.48
CA ALA A 138 -2.68 -5.10 -10.53
C ALA A 138 -2.31 -3.63 -10.73
N ASP A 139 -1.02 -3.36 -10.84
CA ASP A 139 -0.59 -2.07 -11.33
C ASP A 139 -1.21 -1.85 -12.72
N ASP A 140 -1.68 -0.63 -12.92
CA ASP A 140 -2.10 -0.10 -14.21
C ASP A 140 -1.15 1.06 -14.58
N TYR A 141 0.07 1.00 -14.06
CA TYR A 141 1.13 1.98 -14.30
C TYR A 141 1.79 1.76 -15.68
N ASP A 142 1.25 0.84 -16.50
CA ASP A 142 1.64 0.47 -17.87
C ASP A 142 2.55 1.50 -18.55
N GLY A 143 3.86 1.29 -18.42
CA GLY A 143 4.89 1.91 -19.25
C GLY A 143 4.97 3.43 -19.26
N ILE A 144 4.78 4.09 -18.11
CA ILE A 144 5.34 5.44 -17.90
C ILE A 144 6.86 5.33 -17.72
#